data_AF-A0A9Q0R7U6-F1
#
_entry.id   AF-A0A9Q0R7U6-F1
#
_cell.length_a   1.000
_cell.length_b   1.000
_cell.length_c   1.000
_cell.angle_alpha   90.00
_cell.angle_beta   90.00
_cell.angle_gamma   90.00
#
_symmetry.space_group_name_H-M   'P 1'
#
loop_
_entity.id
_entity.type
_entity.pdbx_description
1 polymer ?
#
loop_
_entity_poly.entity_id
_entity_poly.type
_entity_poly.pdbx_seq_one_letter_code
_entity_poly.pdbx_strand_id
1 'polypeptide(L)'
;MSIFQAIRSKYIQGIKEFLKEPKVFEETYNWTPLHYACLFRPPIEVIEILLDAGADPNAKNSRTPLHNAIELKSGFPIIKLLIERGAKITIPTGYYPLHFAAENGSSLEIISLLTTDEIINQSSGSTPFSLAIFGNSSLEVINFLIEKGAKPSKKCDELFEVCKKKFGVEFLKKLKEIGYDFKSVDNKNVLFYSVKNGINEEEFLYLEEQGVSPKSLSDNQDSLLHELLKNPSVKLKEVEFLIKKGVDINSKNEEFPLGLVMKRNQSNSHFLVNSLIRAGIDINDPKYESLITSAFNSQKLDICKELSRIGIKYDKIDQHNWFQKTLSTYNTICDDFRSLLNLSEISDYKLQTIEGEIPAHKFMINWRLSSDPKIQEKFCEICEKKTKNEVFMFLEFLYSGIPTKKEEKFEENFANEIGLPSDWFLNKKNRFGILNDLRSLFADEETKDFTLVCDNEEIKVHRLVLMARSELFRGMFLSVNDSSNKVSDYSGKTISSLQVLVKFFYLDQIDEQMVDSDILSQLEDASDYYQLNQNSSFSFEFERAQAYLKLN
;
A
#
# COMPACT_ATOMS: atom_id res chain seq x y z
N MET A 1 17.84 -57.71 -20.78
CA MET A 1 17.49 -56.28 -20.96
C MET A 1 16.26 -56.24 -21.86
N SER A 2 15.26 -55.40 -21.58
CA SER A 2 14.11 -55.25 -22.49
C SER A 2 14.35 -54.14 -23.52
N ILE A 3 13.59 -54.11 -24.62
CA ILE A 3 13.64 -52.99 -25.58
C ILE A 3 13.36 -51.64 -24.90
N PHE A 4 12.46 -51.62 -23.91
CA PHE A 4 12.17 -50.42 -23.12
C PHE A 4 13.37 -49.94 -22.29
N GLN A 5 14.14 -50.87 -21.70
CA GLN A 5 15.39 -50.54 -21.01
C GLN A 5 16.44 -50.03 -22.00
N ALA A 6 16.52 -50.59 -23.20
CA ALA A 6 17.43 -50.15 -24.27
C ALA A 6 17.12 -48.71 -24.73
N ILE A 7 15.83 -48.39 -24.90
CA ILE A 7 15.36 -47.04 -25.27
C ILE A 7 15.70 -46.04 -24.15
N ARG A 8 15.44 -46.40 -22.89
CA ARG A 8 15.75 -45.55 -21.74
C ARG A 8 17.26 -45.30 -21.58
N SER A 9 18.10 -46.30 -21.82
CA SER A 9 19.55 -46.18 -21.75
C SER A 9 20.21 -45.62 -23.02
N LYS A 10 19.42 -45.31 -24.06
CA LYS A 10 19.89 -44.81 -25.37
C LYS A 10 20.85 -45.78 -26.07
N TYR A 11 20.71 -47.09 -25.81
CA TYR A 11 21.58 -48.13 -26.39
C TYR A 11 21.09 -48.55 -27.78
N ILE A 12 21.48 -47.76 -28.81
CA ILE A 12 21.06 -47.92 -30.21
C ILE A 12 21.26 -49.34 -30.75
N GLN A 13 22.43 -49.93 -30.49
CA GLN A 13 22.77 -51.25 -30.99
C GLN A 13 21.84 -52.33 -30.43
N GLY A 14 21.54 -52.28 -29.13
CA GLY A 14 20.57 -53.20 -28.52
C GLY A 14 19.16 -53.01 -29.03
N ILE A 15 18.73 -51.76 -29.31
CA ILE A 15 17.42 -51.51 -29.94
C ILE A 15 17.34 -52.22 -31.30
N LYS A 16 18.37 -52.09 -32.15
CA LYS A 16 18.44 -52.77 -33.46
C LYS A 16 18.45 -54.29 -33.34
N GLU A 17 19.07 -54.84 -32.30
CA GLU A 17 19.07 -56.28 -32.02
C GLU A 17 17.69 -56.79 -31.60
N PHE A 18 17.02 -56.09 -30.68
CA PHE A 18 15.68 -56.45 -30.25
C PHE A 18 14.69 -56.41 -31.41
N LEU A 19 14.74 -55.41 -32.31
CA LEU A 19 13.81 -55.26 -33.44
C LEU A 19 13.86 -56.39 -34.48
N LYS A 20 14.79 -57.34 -34.39
CA LYS A 20 14.83 -58.54 -35.26
C LYS A 20 13.84 -59.63 -34.82
N GLU A 21 13.25 -59.52 -33.64
CA GLU A 21 12.31 -60.51 -33.10
C GLU A 21 10.85 -60.23 -33.53
N PRO A 22 10.01 -61.25 -33.77
CA PRO A 22 8.68 -61.08 -34.37
C PRO A 22 7.58 -60.49 -33.45
N LYS A 23 7.89 -60.10 -32.20
CA LYS A 23 6.93 -59.64 -31.17
C LYS A 23 7.33 -58.33 -30.47
N VAL A 24 8.21 -57.54 -31.08
CA VAL A 24 8.91 -56.43 -30.41
C VAL A 24 8.01 -55.25 -30.06
N PHE A 25 6.87 -55.13 -30.74
CA PHE A 25 5.88 -54.10 -30.48
C PHE A 25 4.79 -54.53 -29.49
N GLU A 26 4.90 -55.70 -28.84
CA GLU A 26 3.97 -56.14 -27.80
C GLU A 26 3.92 -55.12 -26.65
N GLU A 27 2.70 -54.79 -26.24
CA GLU A 27 2.41 -53.78 -25.23
C GLU A 27 2.74 -54.28 -23.83
N THR A 28 3.71 -53.65 -23.16
CA THR A 28 3.78 -53.75 -21.69
C THR A 28 2.95 -52.63 -21.09
N TYR A 29 1.90 -52.97 -20.34
CA TYR A 29 0.97 -51.99 -19.72
C TYR A 29 0.26 -51.06 -20.73
N ASN A 30 -0.04 -51.54 -21.95
CA ASN A 30 -0.57 -50.76 -23.08
C ASN A 30 0.42 -49.72 -23.64
N TRP A 31 1.73 -49.86 -23.44
CA TRP A 31 2.73 -48.94 -24.03
C TRP A 31 3.54 -49.63 -25.12
N THR A 32 3.63 -49.00 -26.28
CA THR A 32 4.53 -49.42 -27.36
C THR A 32 5.94 -48.86 -27.16
N PRO A 33 6.98 -49.48 -27.76
CA PRO A 33 8.33 -48.92 -27.75
C PRO A 33 8.38 -47.45 -28.22
N LEU A 34 7.55 -47.08 -29.20
CA LEU A 34 7.48 -45.71 -29.72
C LEU A 34 6.86 -44.72 -28.71
N HIS A 35 5.87 -45.13 -27.91
CA HIS A 35 5.38 -44.31 -26.78
C HIS A 35 6.48 -44.03 -25.77
N TYR A 36 7.27 -45.06 -25.41
CA TYR A 36 8.40 -44.94 -24.49
C TYR A 36 9.49 -44.03 -25.05
N ALA A 37 9.80 -44.14 -26.33
CA ALA A 37 10.72 -43.22 -26.98
C ALA A 37 10.20 -41.78 -26.86
N CYS A 38 8.95 -41.49 -27.22
CA CYS A 38 8.41 -40.14 -27.10
C CYS A 38 8.35 -39.63 -25.64
N LEU A 39 8.28 -40.52 -24.65
CA LEU A 39 8.30 -40.20 -23.22
C LEU A 39 9.69 -39.79 -22.70
N PHE A 40 10.74 -40.50 -23.07
CA PHE A 40 12.08 -40.31 -22.49
C PHE A 40 13.00 -39.39 -23.30
N ARG A 41 12.49 -38.78 -24.39
CA ARG A 41 13.23 -37.87 -25.28
C ARG A 41 14.60 -38.43 -25.72
N PRO A 42 14.67 -39.65 -26.28
CA PRO A 42 15.89 -40.20 -26.83
C PRO A 42 16.32 -39.39 -28.07
N PRO A 43 17.55 -39.59 -28.56
CA PRO A 43 17.97 -39.03 -29.84
C PRO A 43 16.97 -39.36 -30.96
N ILE A 44 16.82 -38.45 -31.92
CA ILE A 44 15.89 -38.61 -33.05
C ILE A 44 16.09 -39.93 -33.81
N GLU A 45 17.34 -40.42 -33.89
CA GLU A 45 17.71 -41.71 -34.49
C GLU A 45 16.94 -42.89 -33.88
N VAL A 46 16.65 -42.88 -32.58
CA VAL A 46 15.84 -43.94 -31.94
C VAL A 46 14.42 -43.96 -32.49
N ILE A 47 13.84 -42.79 -32.72
CA ILE A 47 12.49 -42.66 -33.26
C ILE A 47 12.47 -43.10 -34.74
N GLU A 48 13.48 -42.73 -35.52
CA GLU A 48 13.66 -43.17 -36.91
C GLU A 48 13.74 -44.70 -37.00
N ILE A 49 14.62 -45.32 -36.21
CA ILE A 49 14.81 -46.78 -36.19
C ILE A 49 13.51 -47.51 -35.85
N LEU A 50 12.76 -47.02 -34.85
CA LEU A 50 11.50 -47.65 -34.46
C LEU A 50 10.44 -47.55 -35.56
N LEU A 51 10.33 -46.39 -36.22
CA LEU A 51 9.40 -46.17 -37.32
C LEU A 51 9.78 -46.97 -38.57
N ASP A 52 11.08 -47.04 -38.90
CA ASP A 52 11.60 -47.84 -40.03
C ASP A 52 11.36 -49.34 -39.83
N ALA A 53 11.35 -49.80 -38.57
CA ALA A 53 11.01 -51.16 -38.20
C ALA A 53 9.50 -51.45 -38.19
N GLY A 54 8.65 -50.48 -38.57
CA GLY A 54 7.21 -50.64 -38.67
C GLY A 54 6.43 -50.36 -37.38
N ALA A 55 7.00 -49.65 -36.41
CA ALA A 55 6.22 -49.18 -35.26
C ALA A 55 5.05 -48.30 -35.72
N ASP A 56 3.83 -48.60 -35.26
CA ASP A 56 2.65 -47.79 -35.58
C ASP A 56 2.76 -46.40 -34.91
N PRO A 57 2.88 -45.30 -35.69
CA PRO A 57 2.92 -43.94 -35.15
C PRO A 57 1.60 -43.48 -34.52
N ASN A 58 0.51 -44.22 -34.78
CA ASN A 58 -0.84 -43.95 -34.30
C ASN A 58 -1.28 -44.90 -33.20
N ALA A 59 -0.39 -45.79 -32.74
CA ALA A 59 -0.68 -46.69 -31.63
C ALA A 59 -1.27 -45.87 -30.48
N LYS A 60 -2.40 -46.33 -29.95
CA LYS A 60 -3.16 -45.56 -28.95
C LYS A 60 -3.19 -46.31 -27.64
N ASN A 61 -2.68 -45.66 -26.60
CA ASN A 61 -2.94 -46.03 -25.22
C ASN A 61 -3.90 -44.99 -24.58
N SER A 62 -3.56 -44.40 -23.44
CA SER A 62 -4.22 -43.15 -23.00
C SER A 62 -3.86 -41.95 -23.89
N ARG A 63 -2.78 -42.04 -24.66
CA ARG A 63 -2.17 -41.06 -25.57
C ARG A 63 -1.78 -41.73 -26.90
N THR A 64 -1.31 -40.94 -27.86
CA THR A 64 -0.52 -41.44 -28.99
C THR A 64 0.94 -41.01 -28.82
N PRO A 65 1.91 -41.60 -29.54
CA PRO A 65 3.30 -41.12 -29.51
C PRO A 65 3.43 -39.62 -29.78
N LEU A 66 2.64 -39.09 -30.73
CA LEU A 66 2.61 -37.66 -31.04
C LEU A 66 2.16 -36.81 -29.85
N HIS A 67 1.14 -37.25 -29.09
CA HIS A 67 0.72 -36.52 -27.88
C HIS A 67 1.83 -36.49 -26.83
N ASN A 68 2.47 -37.63 -26.56
CA ASN A 68 3.59 -37.69 -25.61
C ASN A 68 4.71 -36.75 -26.01
N ALA A 69 5.05 -36.71 -27.31
CA ALA A 69 6.10 -35.84 -27.82
C ALA A 69 5.77 -34.34 -27.66
N ILE A 70 4.51 -33.94 -27.82
CA ILE A 70 4.05 -32.55 -27.64
C ILE A 70 3.99 -32.20 -26.15
N GLU A 71 3.36 -33.05 -25.34
CA GLU A 71 3.18 -32.87 -23.89
C GLU A 71 4.54 -32.71 -23.21
N LEU A 72 5.54 -33.47 -23.67
CA LEU A 72 6.90 -33.42 -23.16
C LEU A 72 7.79 -32.52 -23.99
N LYS A 73 7.29 -31.63 -24.84
CA LYS A 73 8.12 -30.61 -25.52
C LYS A 73 9.37 -31.20 -26.22
N SER A 74 9.23 -32.33 -26.91
CA SER A 74 10.34 -33.06 -27.56
C SER A 74 11.00 -32.33 -28.74
N GLY A 75 10.53 -31.11 -29.07
CA GLY A 75 11.12 -30.25 -30.09
C GLY A 75 10.61 -30.53 -31.50
N PHE A 76 10.71 -29.52 -32.36
CA PHE A 76 10.17 -29.54 -33.73
C PHE A 76 10.65 -30.74 -34.59
N PRO A 77 11.94 -31.15 -34.58
CA PRO A 77 12.40 -32.25 -35.44
C PRO A 77 11.69 -33.58 -35.16
N ILE A 78 11.43 -33.91 -33.89
CA ILE A 78 10.75 -35.15 -33.51
C ILE A 78 9.28 -35.11 -33.93
N ILE A 79 8.60 -33.98 -33.69
CA ILE A 79 7.20 -33.80 -34.07
C ILE A 79 7.04 -33.90 -35.59
N LYS A 80 7.92 -33.22 -36.33
CA LYS A 80 7.95 -33.25 -37.80
C LYS A 80 8.15 -34.67 -38.31
N LEU A 81 9.15 -35.38 -37.79
CA LEU A 81 9.43 -36.77 -38.17
C LEU A 81 8.21 -37.68 -37.94
N LEU A 82 7.57 -37.60 -36.77
CA LEU A 82 6.39 -38.43 -36.47
C LEU A 82 5.28 -38.19 -37.50
N ILE A 83 5.01 -36.93 -37.85
CA ILE A 83 3.96 -36.55 -38.81
C ILE A 83 4.33 -37.00 -40.23
N GLU A 84 5.57 -36.78 -40.67
CA GLU A 84 6.08 -37.26 -41.97
C GLU A 84 5.99 -38.79 -42.10
N ARG A 85 6.11 -39.52 -40.98
CA ARG A 85 5.99 -40.97 -40.91
C ARG A 85 4.56 -41.46 -40.65
N GLY A 86 3.55 -40.60 -40.77
CA GLY A 86 2.14 -40.98 -40.76
C GLY A 86 1.42 -40.87 -39.41
N ALA A 87 1.99 -40.16 -38.42
CA ALA A 87 1.27 -39.80 -37.21
C ALA A 87 0.11 -38.85 -37.56
N LYS A 88 -1.12 -39.26 -37.19
CA LYS A 88 -2.34 -38.50 -37.43
C LYS A 88 -2.49 -37.42 -36.37
N ILE A 89 -2.64 -36.18 -36.84
CA ILE A 89 -2.91 -35.02 -35.99
C ILE A 89 -4.39 -34.94 -35.55
N THR A 90 -5.27 -35.76 -36.13
CA THR A 90 -6.72 -35.78 -35.89
C THR A 90 -7.19 -36.81 -34.86
N ILE A 91 -6.28 -37.55 -34.19
CA ILE A 91 -6.67 -38.52 -33.15
C ILE A 91 -6.83 -37.80 -31.81
N PRO A 92 -8.01 -37.79 -31.16
CA PRO A 92 -8.16 -37.20 -29.84
C PRO A 92 -7.81 -38.19 -28.71
N THR A 93 -7.17 -37.67 -27.66
CA THR A 93 -6.89 -38.37 -26.39
C THR A 93 -7.48 -37.57 -25.22
N GLY A 94 -8.78 -37.28 -25.32
CA GLY A 94 -9.43 -36.19 -24.59
C GLY A 94 -9.29 -34.87 -25.35
N TYR A 95 -8.06 -34.50 -25.69
CA TYR A 95 -7.72 -33.34 -26.52
C TYR A 95 -7.00 -33.77 -27.80
N TYR A 96 -6.99 -32.92 -28.84
CA TYR A 96 -6.17 -33.14 -30.04
C TYR A 96 -4.72 -32.71 -29.79
N PRO A 97 -3.75 -33.18 -30.61
CA PRO A 97 -2.38 -32.68 -30.60
C PRO A 97 -2.26 -31.14 -30.59
N LEU A 98 -3.09 -30.44 -31.37
CA LEU A 98 -3.08 -28.98 -31.44
C LEU A 98 -3.47 -28.32 -30.11
N HIS A 99 -4.42 -28.89 -29.35
CA HIS A 99 -4.80 -28.39 -28.02
C HIS A 99 -3.62 -28.42 -27.05
N PHE A 100 -2.89 -29.54 -26.97
CA PHE A 100 -1.70 -29.65 -26.13
C PHE A 100 -0.60 -28.68 -26.57
N ALA A 101 -0.41 -28.54 -27.88
CA ALA A 101 0.62 -27.65 -28.41
C ALA A 101 0.34 -26.19 -28.02
N ALA A 102 -0.93 -25.78 -28.13
CA ALA A 102 -1.41 -24.45 -27.75
C ALA A 102 -1.31 -24.20 -26.23
N GLU A 103 -1.74 -25.14 -25.40
CA GLU A 103 -1.66 -25.01 -23.93
C GLU A 103 -0.22 -24.89 -23.44
N ASN A 104 0.67 -25.75 -23.96
CA ASN A 104 2.06 -25.84 -23.51
C ASN A 104 2.96 -24.71 -23.99
N GLY A 105 2.47 -23.85 -24.89
CA GLY A 105 3.25 -22.80 -25.54
C GLY A 105 4.30 -23.35 -26.49
N SER A 106 3.91 -24.27 -27.37
CA SER A 106 4.79 -24.80 -28.42
C SER A 106 5.16 -23.73 -29.43
N SER A 107 6.27 -23.93 -30.16
CA SER A 107 6.72 -22.97 -31.16
C SER A 107 5.75 -22.84 -32.33
N LEU A 108 5.81 -21.71 -33.05
CA LEU A 108 4.93 -21.44 -34.20
C LEU A 108 5.04 -22.52 -35.27
N GLU A 109 6.22 -23.12 -35.47
CA GLU A 109 6.42 -24.18 -36.45
C GLU A 109 5.64 -25.46 -36.09
N ILE A 110 5.60 -25.82 -34.80
CA ILE A 110 4.81 -26.96 -34.32
C ILE A 110 3.32 -26.65 -34.46
N ILE A 111 2.89 -25.45 -34.07
CA ILE A 111 1.49 -25.02 -34.19
C ILE A 111 1.04 -25.05 -35.65
N SER A 112 1.84 -24.50 -36.56
CA SER A 112 1.55 -24.49 -37.99
C SER A 112 1.44 -25.91 -38.56
N LEU A 113 2.27 -26.85 -38.11
CA LEU A 113 2.24 -28.23 -38.60
C LEU A 113 1.00 -29.00 -38.11
N LEU A 114 0.48 -28.64 -36.94
CA LEU A 114 -0.69 -29.27 -36.32
C LEU A 114 -2.02 -28.58 -36.68
N THR A 115 -1.97 -27.44 -37.34
CA THR A 115 -3.15 -26.63 -37.66
C THR A 115 -3.78 -27.07 -38.98
N THR A 116 -5.06 -27.43 -38.92
CA THR A 116 -5.91 -27.74 -40.09
C THR A 116 -7.33 -27.22 -39.85
N ASP A 117 -8.09 -27.01 -40.92
CA ASP A 117 -9.49 -26.57 -40.85
C ASP A 117 -10.36 -27.55 -40.03
N GLU A 118 -10.02 -28.84 -40.04
CA GLU A 118 -10.71 -29.88 -39.28
C GLU A 118 -10.52 -29.72 -37.77
N ILE A 119 -9.31 -29.33 -37.31
CA ILE A 119 -8.92 -29.35 -35.89
C ILE A 119 -9.00 -27.98 -35.23
N ILE A 120 -8.75 -26.90 -35.97
CA ILE A 120 -8.54 -25.54 -35.44
C ILE A 120 -9.67 -25.05 -34.52
N ASN A 121 -10.90 -25.51 -34.77
CA ASN A 121 -12.09 -25.15 -34.01
C ASN A 121 -12.70 -26.31 -33.21
N GLN A 122 -12.01 -27.45 -33.10
CA GLN A 122 -12.53 -28.59 -32.34
C GLN A 122 -12.58 -28.28 -30.85
N SER A 123 -13.74 -28.52 -30.25
CA SER A 123 -13.96 -28.31 -28.82
C SER A 123 -13.91 -29.65 -28.09
N SER A 124 -12.95 -29.78 -27.19
CA SER A 124 -12.84 -30.90 -26.23
C SER A 124 -13.08 -30.38 -24.80
N GLY A 125 -14.09 -29.53 -24.63
CA GLY A 125 -14.30 -28.70 -23.42
C GLY A 125 -13.73 -27.28 -23.56
N SER A 126 -12.63 -27.18 -24.31
CA SER A 126 -11.89 -25.97 -24.70
C SER A 126 -11.43 -26.09 -26.16
N THR A 127 -11.35 -24.97 -26.89
CA THR A 127 -10.76 -24.90 -28.25
C THR A 127 -9.24 -24.73 -28.18
N PRO A 128 -8.48 -25.05 -29.24
CA PRO A 128 -7.04 -24.80 -29.25
C PRO A 128 -6.71 -23.31 -29.02
N PHE A 129 -7.52 -22.41 -29.60
CA PHE A 129 -7.42 -20.98 -29.36
C PHE A 129 -7.59 -20.64 -27.87
N SER A 130 -8.63 -21.17 -27.22
CA SER A 130 -8.86 -20.93 -25.80
C SER A 130 -7.67 -21.39 -24.95
N LEU A 131 -7.11 -22.58 -25.24
CA LEU A 131 -5.95 -23.11 -24.53
C LEU A 131 -4.67 -22.31 -24.78
N ALA A 132 -4.51 -21.70 -25.97
CA ALA A 132 -3.43 -20.76 -26.22
C ALA A 132 -3.55 -19.51 -25.32
N ILE A 133 -4.76 -19.00 -25.13
CA ILE A 133 -5.05 -17.86 -24.24
C ILE A 133 -4.78 -18.22 -22.77
N PHE A 134 -5.27 -19.36 -22.27
CA PHE A 134 -5.05 -19.79 -20.88
C PHE A 134 -3.63 -20.26 -20.59
N GLY A 135 -3.01 -20.91 -21.57
CA GLY A 135 -1.71 -21.57 -21.44
C GLY A 135 -0.53 -20.61 -21.58
N ASN A 136 0.62 -21.17 -21.99
CA ASN A 136 1.88 -20.44 -22.10
C ASN A 136 2.23 -20.03 -23.55
N SER A 137 1.25 -19.94 -24.44
CA SER A 137 1.49 -19.54 -25.84
C SER A 137 1.87 -18.07 -25.98
N SER A 138 2.71 -17.79 -26.97
CA SER A 138 3.10 -16.43 -27.34
C SER A 138 1.96 -15.72 -28.09
N LEU A 139 1.98 -14.39 -28.08
CA LEU A 139 1.03 -13.57 -28.84
C LEU A 139 1.12 -13.84 -30.36
N GLU A 140 2.30 -14.21 -30.85
CA GLU A 140 2.53 -14.63 -32.24
C GLU A 140 1.72 -15.89 -32.59
N VAL A 141 1.78 -16.92 -31.74
CA VAL A 141 1.00 -18.17 -31.92
C VAL A 141 -0.51 -17.88 -31.89
N ILE A 142 -0.95 -17.03 -30.96
CA ILE A 142 -2.36 -16.66 -30.82
C ILE A 142 -2.84 -15.92 -32.09
N ASN A 143 -2.06 -14.96 -32.60
CA ASN A 143 -2.37 -14.25 -33.84
C ASN A 143 -2.41 -15.20 -35.05
N PHE A 144 -1.48 -16.15 -35.15
CA PHE A 144 -1.50 -17.14 -36.22
C PHE A 144 -2.79 -17.98 -36.19
N LEU A 145 -3.25 -18.41 -35.01
CA LEU A 145 -4.52 -19.14 -34.89
C LEU A 145 -5.71 -18.29 -35.36
N ILE A 146 -5.74 -17.00 -35.01
CA ILE A 146 -6.75 -16.05 -35.49
C ILE A 146 -6.73 -15.96 -37.02
N GLU A 147 -5.55 -15.78 -37.62
CA GLU A 147 -5.38 -15.71 -39.08
C GLU A 147 -5.82 -16.98 -39.80
N LYS A 148 -5.68 -18.15 -39.16
CA LYS A 148 -6.16 -19.43 -39.68
C LYS A 148 -7.65 -19.68 -39.47
N GLY A 149 -8.39 -18.73 -38.89
CA GLY A 149 -9.84 -18.83 -38.71
C GLY A 149 -10.24 -19.54 -37.41
N ALA A 150 -9.38 -19.49 -36.39
CA ALA A 150 -9.77 -19.93 -35.06
C ALA A 150 -10.88 -19.02 -34.51
N LYS A 151 -11.90 -19.66 -33.94
CA LYS A 151 -13.03 -19.01 -33.33
C LYS A 151 -12.86 -19.03 -31.82
N PRO A 152 -13.12 -17.89 -31.16
CA PRO A 152 -13.13 -17.87 -29.71
C PRO A 152 -14.25 -18.79 -29.18
N SER A 153 -14.05 -19.35 -28.00
CA SER A 153 -15.15 -20.04 -27.34
C SER A 153 -16.20 -19.02 -26.92
N LYS A 154 -17.46 -19.45 -26.85
CA LYS A 154 -18.56 -18.62 -26.33
C LYS A 154 -18.50 -18.43 -24.80
N LYS A 155 -17.38 -18.77 -24.16
CA LYS A 155 -17.20 -18.69 -22.69
C LYS A 155 -16.44 -17.42 -22.32
N CYS A 156 -16.78 -16.85 -21.17
CA CYS A 156 -16.29 -15.57 -20.63
C CYS A 156 -14.79 -15.60 -20.27
N ASP A 157 -14.29 -16.79 -19.96
CA ASP A 157 -12.98 -16.98 -19.32
C ASP A 157 -11.81 -16.51 -20.23
N GLU A 158 -11.99 -16.54 -21.55
CA GLU A 158 -10.95 -16.09 -22.50
C GLU A 158 -10.68 -14.60 -22.40
N LEU A 159 -11.73 -13.78 -22.42
CA LEU A 159 -11.61 -12.33 -22.35
C LEU A 159 -11.01 -11.89 -21.01
N PHE A 160 -11.34 -12.62 -19.94
CA PHE A 160 -10.71 -12.45 -18.64
C PHE A 160 -9.17 -12.60 -18.71
N GLU A 161 -8.67 -13.71 -19.25
CA GLU A 161 -7.22 -13.92 -19.33
C GLU A 161 -6.52 -12.95 -20.29
N VAL A 162 -7.20 -12.51 -21.37
CA VAL A 162 -6.69 -11.49 -22.29
C VAL A 162 -6.40 -10.17 -21.57
N CYS A 163 -7.35 -9.69 -20.76
CA CYS A 163 -7.15 -8.47 -19.97
C CYS A 163 -6.04 -8.65 -18.91
N LYS A 164 -5.98 -9.82 -18.26
CA LYS A 164 -4.95 -10.14 -17.26
C LYS A 164 -3.54 -10.18 -17.86
N LYS A 165 -3.39 -10.72 -19.07
CA LYS A 165 -2.11 -10.79 -19.79
C LYS A 165 -1.74 -9.49 -20.52
N LYS A 166 -2.62 -8.47 -20.48
CA LYS A 166 -2.40 -7.13 -21.07
C LYS A 166 -2.05 -7.17 -22.55
N PHE A 167 -2.81 -7.92 -23.35
CA PHE A 167 -2.58 -8.00 -24.80
C PHE A 167 -2.89 -6.70 -25.57
N GLY A 168 -3.52 -5.71 -24.94
CA GLY A 168 -3.79 -4.41 -25.53
C GLY A 168 -5.11 -4.34 -26.29
N VAL A 169 -5.56 -3.10 -26.56
CA VAL A 169 -6.83 -2.84 -27.26
C VAL A 169 -6.86 -3.39 -28.68
N GLU A 170 -5.72 -3.41 -29.37
CA GLU A 170 -5.62 -3.94 -30.74
C GLU A 170 -5.96 -5.43 -30.80
N PHE A 171 -5.63 -6.17 -29.73
CA PHE A 171 -6.03 -7.57 -29.62
C PHE A 171 -7.54 -7.70 -29.40
N LEU A 172 -8.16 -6.84 -28.59
CA LEU A 172 -9.62 -6.81 -28.40
C LEU A 172 -10.37 -6.47 -29.69
N LYS A 173 -9.80 -5.62 -30.54
CA LYS A 173 -10.34 -5.35 -31.90
C LYS A 173 -10.31 -6.60 -32.78
N LYS A 174 -9.19 -7.31 -32.81
CA LYS A 174 -9.08 -8.60 -33.54
C LYS A 174 -10.09 -9.63 -33.03
N LEU A 175 -10.29 -9.74 -31.71
CA LEU A 175 -11.32 -10.62 -31.14
C LEU A 175 -12.72 -10.26 -31.64
N LYS A 176 -13.03 -8.96 -31.75
CA LYS A 176 -14.31 -8.51 -32.30
C LYS A 176 -14.49 -8.90 -33.77
N GLU A 177 -13.44 -8.75 -34.58
CA GLU A 177 -13.44 -9.09 -36.00
C GLU A 177 -13.73 -10.57 -36.24
N ILE A 178 -13.18 -11.46 -35.41
CA ILE A 178 -13.47 -12.91 -35.47
C ILE A 178 -14.79 -13.31 -34.81
N GLY A 179 -15.60 -12.34 -34.39
CA GLY A 179 -16.95 -12.55 -33.89
C GLY A 179 -17.06 -12.86 -32.40
N TYR A 180 -16.09 -12.45 -31.57
CA TYR A 180 -16.22 -12.52 -30.10
C TYR A 180 -17.40 -11.65 -29.64
N ASP A 181 -18.31 -12.23 -28.85
CA ASP A 181 -19.43 -11.49 -28.27
C ASP A 181 -19.12 -11.04 -26.84
N PHE A 182 -18.71 -9.78 -26.73
CA PHE A 182 -18.44 -9.10 -25.46
C PHE A 182 -19.68 -9.00 -24.53
N LYS A 183 -20.90 -9.23 -25.02
CA LYS A 183 -22.15 -9.11 -24.25
C LYS A 183 -22.69 -10.45 -23.73
N SER A 184 -22.36 -11.57 -24.37
CA SER A 184 -23.17 -12.81 -24.31
C SER A 184 -23.24 -13.55 -22.97
N VAL A 185 -22.19 -13.58 -22.15
CA VAL A 185 -22.16 -14.38 -20.90
C VAL A 185 -21.15 -13.72 -19.94
N ASP A 186 -21.45 -13.67 -18.63
CA ASP A 186 -20.64 -13.26 -17.44
C ASP A 186 -19.38 -12.38 -17.57
N ASN A 187 -19.29 -11.53 -18.59
CA ASN A 187 -18.24 -10.50 -18.71
C ASN A 187 -18.42 -9.35 -17.71
N LYS A 188 -19.38 -9.47 -16.78
CA LYS A 188 -19.54 -8.54 -15.64
C LYS A 188 -18.22 -8.32 -14.90
N ASN A 189 -17.38 -9.36 -14.82
CA ASN A 189 -16.09 -9.33 -14.15
C ASN A 189 -14.93 -8.83 -15.02
N VAL A 190 -15.07 -8.72 -16.35
CA VAL A 190 -13.96 -8.34 -17.24
C VAL A 190 -13.42 -6.95 -16.89
N LEU A 191 -14.31 -5.98 -16.66
CA LEU A 191 -13.90 -4.65 -16.22
C LEU A 191 -13.24 -4.68 -14.83
N PHE A 192 -13.60 -5.61 -13.93
CA PHE A 192 -12.99 -5.72 -12.60
C PHE A 192 -11.49 -6.04 -12.69
N TYR A 193 -11.10 -6.89 -13.64
CA TYR A 193 -9.68 -7.20 -13.85
C TYR A 193 -8.92 -6.07 -14.54
N SER A 194 -9.60 -5.32 -15.42
CA SER A 194 -9.01 -4.12 -16.03
C SER A 194 -8.65 -3.05 -14.99
N VAL A 195 -9.29 -3.06 -13.81
CA VAL A 195 -9.03 -2.08 -12.73
C VAL A 195 -8.13 -2.63 -11.61
N LYS A 196 -8.06 -3.96 -11.43
CA LYS A 196 -7.32 -4.62 -10.33
C LYS A 196 -5.85 -4.19 -10.20
N ASN A 197 -5.18 -3.96 -11.33
CA ASN A 197 -3.77 -3.57 -11.38
C ASN A 197 -3.55 -2.15 -11.93
N GLY A 198 -4.57 -1.30 -11.83
CA GLY A 198 -4.60 0.06 -12.41
C GLY A 198 -5.32 0.08 -13.75
N ILE A 199 -5.96 1.20 -14.07
CA ILE A 199 -6.88 1.32 -15.20
C ILE A 199 -6.11 1.59 -16.49
N ASN A 200 -6.22 0.69 -17.46
CA ASN A 200 -5.91 1.00 -18.85
C ASN A 200 -7.13 1.66 -19.51
N GLU A 201 -7.14 3.00 -19.57
CA GLU A 201 -8.29 3.77 -20.06
C GLU A 201 -8.70 3.37 -21.48
N GLU A 202 -7.74 3.05 -22.36
CA GLU A 202 -8.01 2.69 -23.75
C GLU A 202 -8.78 1.36 -23.87
N GLU A 203 -8.32 0.32 -23.15
CA GLU A 203 -9.01 -0.97 -23.08
C GLU A 203 -10.38 -0.84 -22.42
N PHE A 204 -10.47 -0.05 -21.35
CA PHE A 204 -11.72 0.19 -20.63
C PHE A 204 -12.78 0.83 -21.53
N LEU A 205 -12.42 1.91 -22.24
CA LEU A 205 -13.32 2.62 -23.13
C LEU A 205 -13.79 1.73 -24.28
N TYR A 206 -12.89 0.95 -24.87
CA TYR A 206 -13.26 0.03 -25.94
C TYR A 206 -14.25 -1.04 -25.46
N LEU A 207 -14.02 -1.64 -24.27
CA LEU A 207 -14.95 -2.62 -23.71
C LEU A 207 -16.32 -2.01 -23.40
N GLU A 208 -16.36 -0.77 -22.91
CA GLU A 208 -17.61 -0.01 -22.72
C GLU A 208 -18.34 0.22 -24.05
N GLU A 209 -17.63 0.60 -25.12
CA GLU A 209 -18.19 0.74 -26.48
C GLU A 209 -18.77 -0.58 -27.00
N GLN A 210 -18.13 -1.72 -26.69
CA GLN A 210 -18.66 -3.04 -27.01
C GLN A 210 -19.90 -3.44 -26.17
N GLY A 211 -20.29 -2.59 -25.21
CA GLY A 211 -21.49 -2.73 -24.39
C GLY A 211 -21.27 -3.43 -23.05
N VAL A 212 -20.02 -3.54 -22.58
CA VAL A 212 -19.72 -4.01 -21.22
C VAL A 212 -20.00 -2.87 -20.25
N SER A 213 -21.01 -3.03 -19.40
CA SER A 213 -21.45 -1.96 -18.50
C SER A 213 -20.50 -1.79 -17.32
N PRO A 214 -20.01 -0.56 -17.01
CA PRO A 214 -19.22 -0.31 -15.81
C PRO A 214 -20.05 -0.39 -14.51
N LYS A 215 -21.38 -0.49 -14.63
CA LYS A 215 -22.30 -0.61 -13.49
C LYS A 215 -22.57 -2.05 -13.08
N SER A 216 -21.96 -3.03 -13.76
CA SER A 216 -22.09 -4.43 -13.36
C SER A 216 -21.46 -4.66 -11.99
N LEU A 217 -22.09 -5.55 -11.22
CA LEU A 217 -21.54 -6.03 -9.96
C LEU A 217 -20.84 -7.37 -10.20
N SER A 218 -19.81 -7.64 -9.41
CA SER A 218 -19.13 -8.93 -9.39
C SER A 218 -20.00 -10.03 -8.81
N ASP A 219 -19.53 -11.28 -8.84
CA ASP A 219 -20.22 -12.41 -8.21
C ASP A 219 -20.40 -12.22 -6.70
N ASN A 220 -19.46 -11.51 -6.07
CA ASN A 220 -19.55 -11.15 -4.67
C ASN A 220 -20.47 -9.96 -4.42
N GLN A 221 -21.03 -9.30 -5.45
CA GLN A 221 -21.77 -8.03 -5.42
C GLN A 221 -20.91 -6.76 -5.26
N ASP A 222 -19.59 -6.84 -5.45
CA ASP A 222 -18.72 -5.67 -5.45
C ASP A 222 -18.95 -4.81 -6.70
N SER A 223 -18.85 -3.48 -6.57
CA SER A 223 -18.73 -2.57 -7.73
C SER A 223 -17.28 -2.45 -8.21
N LEU A 224 -17.06 -1.96 -9.44
CA LEU A 224 -15.70 -1.70 -9.95
C LEU A 224 -14.86 -0.80 -9.02
N LEU A 225 -15.53 0.11 -8.29
CA LEU A 225 -14.89 0.97 -7.33
C LEU A 225 -14.32 0.18 -6.14
N HIS A 226 -15.01 -0.88 -5.68
CA HIS A 226 -14.49 -1.74 -4.61
C HIS A 226 -13.19 -2.42 -5.04
N GLU A 227 -13.16 -3.01 -6.24
CA GLU A 227 -11.96 -3.72 -6.73
C GLU A 227 -10.78 -2.76 -6.95
N LEU A 228 -11.03 -1.58 -7.52
CA LEU A 228 -10.00 -0.55 -7.66
C LEU A 228 -9.44 -0.13 -6.28
N LEU A 229 -10.31 0.05 -5.29
CA LEU A 229 -9.94 0.45 -3.93
C LEU A 229 -9.36 -0.69 -3.08
N LYS A 230 -9.26 -1.93 -3.60
CA LYS A 230 -8.43 -2.98 -3.01
C LYS A 230 -6.96 -2.82 -3.43
N ASN A 231 -6.66 -2.23 -4.61
CA ASN A 231 -5.29 -2.04 -5.11
C ASN A 231 -4.50 -0.96 -4.32
N PRO A 232 -3.45 -1.31 -3.57
CA PRO A 232 -2.69 -0.36 -2.74
C PRO A 232 -2.03 0.77 -3.52
N SER A 233 -1.87 0.67 -4.83
CA SER A 233 -1.24 1.69 -5.68
C SER A 233 -2.23 2.57 -6.44
N VAL A 234 -3.51 2.54 -6.06
CA VAL A 234 -4.56 3.31 -6.73
C VAL A 234 -4.24 4.81 -6.77
N LYS A 235 -4.49 5.43 -7.93
CA LYS A 235 -4.31 6.86 -8.16
C LYS A 235 -5.65 7.58 -8.10
N LEU A 236 -5.62 8.84 -7.66
CA LEU A 236 -6.82 9.68 -7.57
C LEU A 236 -7.60 9.77 -8.88
N LYS A 237 -6.87 9.96 -9.99
CA LYS A 237 -7.45 10.08 -11.33
C LYS A 237 -8.22 8.84 -11.77
N GLU A 238 -7.83 7.65 -11.32
CA GLU A 238 -8.51 6.39 -11.63
C GLU A 238 -9.87 6.31 -10.93
N VAL A 239 -9.94 6.78 -9.69
CA VAL A 239 -11.19 6.88 -8.92
C VAL A 239 -12.14 7.89 -9.57
N GLU A 240 -11.64 9.09 -9.91
CA GLU A 240 -12.41 10.13 -10.60
C GLU A 240 -12.94 9.64 -11.97
N PHE A 241 -12.12 8.88 -12.71
CA PHE A 241 -12.50 8.29 -13.98
C PHE A 241 -13.71 7.35 -13.83
N LEU A 242 -13.68 6.39 -12.89
CA LEU A 242 -14.81 5.48 -12.67
C LEU A 242 -16.08 6.19 -12.20
N ILE A 243 -15.93 7.21 -11.35
CA ILE A 243 -17.07 8.02 -10.89
C ILE A 243 -17.73 8.74 -12.07
N LYS A 244 -16.92 9.32 -12.99
CA LYS A 244 -17.43 9.94 -14.22
C LYS A 244 -18.16 8.94 -15.13
N LYS A 245 -17.79 7.66 -15.11
CA LYS A 245 -18.47 6.56 -15.81
C LYS A 245 -19.77 6.11 -15.13
N GLY A 246 -20.13 6.72 -13.99
CA GLY A 246 -21.39 6.47 -13.30
C GLY A 246 -21.40 5.16 -12.50
N VAL A 247 -20.23 4.69 -12.07
CA VAL A 247 -20.13 3.60 -11.08
C VAL A 247 -20.75 4.07 -9.77
N ASP A 248 -21.56 3.22 -9.14
CA ASP A 248 -22.19 3.55 -7.86
C ASP A 248 -21.13 3.65 -6.75
N ILE A 249 -20.98 4.87 -6.24
CA ILE A 249 -20.07 5.21 -5.14
C ILE A 249 -20.58 4.71 -3.78
N ASN A 250 -21.87 4.41 -3.68
CA ASN A 250 -22.55 4.00 -2.44
C ASN A 250 -22.93 2.52 -2.43
N SER A 251 -22.36 1.72 -3.34
CA SER A 251 -22.61 0.27 -3.39
C SER A 251 -22.21 -0.39 -2.06
N LYS A 252 -23.13 -1.18 -1.48
CA LYS A 252 -23.15 -1.56 -0.06
C LYS A 252 -22.74 -3.00 0.24
N ASN A 253 -21.80 -3.58 -0.52
CA ASN A 253 -21.53 -5.01 -0.43
C ASN A 253 -20.73 -5.45 0.82
N GLU A 254 -19.47 -5.93 0.68
CA GLU A 254 -18.65 -6.37 1.81
C GLU A 254 -18.36 -5.21 2.77
N GLU A 255 -17.89 -4.09 2.22
CA GLU A 255 -17.68 -2.82 2.92
C GLU A 255 -17.89 -1.68 1.95
N PHE A 256 -18.31 -0.52 2.46
CA PHE A 256 -18.38 0.67 1.62
C PHE A 256 -17.01 1.07 1.04
N PRO A 257 -16.98 1.69 -0.16
CA PRO A 257 -15.77 2.26 -0.76
C PRO A 257 -14.95 3.15 0.21
N LEU A 258 -15.61 3.99 1.02
CA LEU A 258 -14.93 4.81 2.02
C LEU A 258 -14.26 3.95 3.11
N GLY A 259 -14.90 2.86 3.55
CA GLY A 259 -14.34 1.94 4.54
C GLY A 259 -13.03 1.29 4.08
N LEU A 260 -12.99 0.86 2.82
CA LEU A 260 -11.79 0.29 2.19
C LEU A 260 -10.61 1.29 2.20
N VAL A 261 -10.89 2.56 1.91
CA VAL A 261 -9.85 3.61 1.94
C VAL A 261 -9.37 3.90 3.36
N MET A 262 -10.29 3.96 4.33
CA MET A 262 -9.95 4.30 5.73
C MET A 262 -9.04 3.27 6.41
N LYS A 263 -9.14 1.99 6.03
CA LYS A 263 -8.27 0.93 6.55
C LYS A 263 -6.82 1.02 6.08
N ARG A 264 -6.53 1.74 5.00
CA ARG A 264 -5.16 1.83 4.44
C ARG A 264 -4.20 2.63 5.30
N ASN A 265 -3.02 2.10 5.55
CA ASN A 265 -1.92 2.78 6.28
C ASN A 265 -0.98 3.51 5.31
N GLN A 266 -1.52 4.29 4.37
CA GLN A 266 -0.74 5.04 3.38
C GLN A 266 -0.93 6.54 3.57
N SER A 267 0.12 7.31 3.29
CA SER A 267 0.15 8.77 3.47
C SER A 267 -0.87 9.52 2.59
N ASN A 268 -1.25 8.94 1.45
CA ASN A 268 -2.17 9.55 0.48
C ASN A 268 -3.65 9.21 0.71
N SER A 269 -4.00 8.37 1.69
CA SER A 269 -5.38 7.93 1.94
C SER A 269 -6.36 9.09 2.15
N HIS A 270 -5.91 10.22 2.70
CA HIS A 270 -6.75 11.40 2.95
C HIS A 270 -7.22 12.10 1.66
N PHE A 271 -6.40 12.12 0.60
CA PHE A 271 -6.80 12.67 -0.71
C PHE A 271 -7.90 11.84 -1.38
N LEU A 272 -7.80 10.50 -1.24
CA LEU A 272 -8.81 9.57 -1.75
C LEU A 272 -10.14 9.74 -1.01
N VAL A 273 -10.09 9.89 0.32
CA VAL A 273 -11.28 10.18 1.15
C VAL A 273 -11.96 11.48 0.68
N ASN A 274 -11.21 12.57 0.50
CA ASN A 274 -11.76 13.85 0.03
C ASN A 274 -12.44 13.72 -1.35
N SER A 275 -11.84 12.99 -2.28
CA SER A 275 -12.41 12.82 -3.62
C SER A 275 -13.68 11.98 -3.62
N LEU A 276 -13.74 10.92 -2.81
CA LEU A 276 -14.97 10.14 -2.62
C LEU A 276 -16.10 10.98 -2.01
N ILE A 277 -15.77 11.86 -1.05
CA ILE A 277 -16.73 12.79 -0.46
C ILE A 277 -17.25 13.79 -1.49
N ARG A 278 -16.37 14.42 -2.27
CA ARG A 278 -16.76 15.37 -3.33
C ARG A 278 -17.67 14.73 -4.38
N ALA A 279 -17.49 13.43 -4.60
CA ALA A 279 -18.32 12.64 -5.50
C ALA A 279 -19.67 12.22 -4.89
N GLY A 280 -19.96 12.58 -3.64
CA GLY A 280 -21.27 12.40 -3.00
C GLY A 280 -21.46 11.06 -2.30
N ILE A 281 -20.40 10.50 -1.70
CA ILE A 281 -20.55 9.31 -0.85
C ILE A 281 -21.46 9.61 0.35
N ASP A 282 -22.36 8.69 0.67
CA ASP A 282 -23.20 8.75 1.87
C ASP A 282 -22.32 8.41 3.07
N ILE A 283 -22.04 9.41 3.89
CA ILE A 283 -21.20 9.33 5.09
C ILE A 283 -21.99 9.00 6.36
N ASN A 284 -23.32 8.96 6.28
CA ASN A 284 -24.18 8.75 7.45
C ASN A 284 -24.58 7.28 7.66
N ASP A 285 -23.96 6.35 6.93
CA ASP A 285 -24.24 4.93 7.14
C ASP A 285 -23.67 4.46 8.50
N PRO A 286 -24.48 3.83 9.37
CA PRO A 286 -24.05 3.40 10.70
C PRO A 286 -22.83 2.47 10.70
N LYS A 287 -22.58 1.74 9.60
CA LYS A 287 -21.39 0.88 9.49
C LYS A 287 -20.07 1.68 9.51
N TYR A 288 -20.08 2.96 9.16
CA TYR A 288 -18.90 3.81 9.25
C TYR A 288 -18.55 4.19 10.68
N GLU A 289 -19.47 4.14 11.64
CA GLU A 289 -19.23 4.53 13.04
C GLU A 289 -18.02 3.78 13.64
N SER A 290 -17.93 2.47 13.38
CA SER A 290 -16.82 1.61 13.83
C SER A 290 -15.51 1.85 13.06
N LEU A 291 -15.57 2.09 11.75
CA LEU A 291 -14.39 2.32 10.90
C LEU A 291 -13.79 3.70 11.10
N ILE A 292 -14.66 4.70 11.29
CA ILE A 292 -14.32 6.04 11.74
C ILE A 292 -13.64 5.94 13.10
N THR A 293 -14.22 5.22 14.07
CA THR A 293 -13.60 4.94 15.38
C THR A 293 -12.22 4.26 15.24
N SER A 294 -12.06 3.29 14.33
CA SER A 294 -10.76 2.63 14.07
C SER A 294 -9.74 3.56 13.40
N ALA A 295 -10.15 4.43 12.48
CA ALA A 295 -9.29 5.46 11.89
C ALA A 295 -8.85 6.51 12.91
N PHE A 296 -9.73 6.85 13.87
CA PHE A 296 -9.43 7.69 15.02
C PHE A 296 -8.42 7.02 15.97
N ASN A 297 -8.62 5.74 16.32
CA ASN A 297 -7.72 4.98 17.18
C ASN A 297 -6.34 4.71 16.56
N SER A 298 -6.25 4.68 15.22
CA SER A 298 -5.00 4.47 14.47
C SER A 298 -4.24 5.76 14.11
N GLN A 299 -4.58 6.90 14.74
CA GLN A 299 -3.92 8.21 14.58
C GLN A 299 -3.90 8.76 13.13
N LYS A 300 -4.85 8.36 12.28
CA LYS A 300 -4.96 8.83 10.87
C LYS A 300 -5.63 10.20 10.81
N LEU A 301 -4.91 11.20 11.29
CA LEU A 301 -5.46 12.50 11.63
C LEU A 301 -6.03 13.29 10.43
N ASP A 302 -5.46 13.16 9.25
CA ASP A 302 -5.94 13.89 8.06
C ASP A 302 -7.30 13.38 7.56
N ILE A 303 -7.56 12.08 7.71
CA ILE A 303 -8.88 11.48 7.44
C ILE A 303 -9.91 12.02 8.44
N CYS A 304 -9.53 12.09 9.71
CA CYS A 304 -10.37 12.59 10.80
C CYS A 304 -10.76 14.08 10.60
N LYS A 305 -9.84 14.91 10.12
CA LYS A 305 -10.09 16.32 9.80
C LYS A 305 -11.12 16.49 8.70
N GLU A 306 -11.00 15.74 7.60
CA GLU A 306 -11.93 15.87 6.47
C GLU A 306 -13.34 15.39 6.86
N LEU A 307 -13.45 14.28 7.60
CA LEU A 307 -14.73 13.79 8.11
C LEU A 307 -15.42 14.80 9.04
N SER A 308 -14.65 15.50 9.88
CA SER A 308 -15.17 16.55 10.77
C SER A 308 -15.70 17.78 10.03
N ARG A 309 -15.05 18.21 8.93
CA ARG A 309 -15.49 19.34 8.10
C ARG A 309 -16.88 19.16 7.49
N ILE A 310 -17.29 17.91 7.26
CA ILE A 310 -18.54 17.59 6.55
C ILE A 310 -19.70 17.40 7.54
N GLY A 311 -19.45 17.52 8.85
CA GLY A 311 -20.51 17.59 9.86
C GLY A 311 -21.08 16.23 10.27
N ILE A 312 -20.28 15.16 10.23
CA ILE A 312 -20.66 13.88 10.87
C ILE A 312 -20.99 14.15 12.34
N LYS A 313 -22.22 13.81 12.74
CA LYS A 313 -22.68 13.94 14.13
C LYS A 313 -22.16 12.76 14.95
N TYR A 314 -21.31 13.05 15.93
CA TYR A 314 -20.69 12.07 16.82
C TYR A 314 -21.63 11.73 17.98
N ASP A 315 -22.63 10.91 17.75
CA ASP A 315 -23.65 10.61 18.77
C ASP A 315 -23.39 9.23 19.42
N LYS A 316 -22.49 9.18 20.41
CA LYS A 316 -22.47 8.24 21.56
C LYS A 316 -21.33 8.59 22.53
N ILE A 317 -21.68 9.45 23.48
CA ILE A 317 -21.27 9.65 24.90
C ILE A 317 -19.82 9.40 25.39
N ASP A 318 -18.94 8.61 24.77
CA ASP A 318 -17.54 8.46 25.23
C ASP A 318 -16.49 9.16 24.35
N GLN A 319 -16.82 9.51 23.11
CA GLN A 319 -15.87 10.19 22.21
C GLN A 319 -15.92 11.72 22.33
N HIS A 320 -17.01 12.31 22.84
CA HIS A 320 -17.05 13.75 23.15
C HIS A 320 -16.09 14.08 24.30
N ASN A 321 -16.01 13.21 25.32
CA ASN A 321 -15.09 13.38 26.43
C ASN A 321 -13.63 13.22 25.97
N TRP A 322 -13.29 12.20 25.17
CA TRP A 322 -11.90 12.04 24.71
C TRP A 322 -11.47 13.14 23.73
N PHE A 323 -12.29 13.51 22.76
CA PHE A 323 -11.95 14.60 21.83
C PHE A 323 -11.82 15.95 22.54
N GLN A 324 -12.73 16.28 23.47
CA GLN A 324 -12.60 17.48 24.31
C GLN A 324 -11.37 17.40 25.21
N LYS A 325 -11.02 16.23 25.74
CA LYS A 325 -9.81 16.02 26.56
C LYS A 325 -8.54 16.18 25.74
N THR A 326 -8.40 15.52 24.59
CA THR A 326 -7.25 15.67 23.69
C THR A 326 -7.12 17.11 23.17
N LEU A 327 -8.24 17.78 22.88
CA LEU A 327 -8.24 19.19 22.50
C LEU A 327 -7.84 20.09 23.69
N SER A 328 -8.32 19.79 24.90
CA SER A 328 -7.94 20.48 26.14
C SER A 328 -6.45 20.32 26.40
N THR A 329 -5.94 19.09 26.38
CA THR A 329 -4.53 18.75 26.49
C THR A 329 -3.67 19.53 25.48
N TYR A 330 -4.05 19.50 24.20
CA TYR A 330 -3.31 20.24 23.17
C TYR A 330 -3.34 21.74 23.44
N ASN A 331 -4.49 22.30 23.81
CA ASN A 331 -4.60 23.72 24.16
C ASN A 331 -3.73 24.06 25.38
N THR A 332 -3.69 23.21 26.42
CA THR A 332 -2.82 23.39 27.58
C THR A 332 -1.35 23.46 27.16
N ILE A 333 -0.87 22.53 26.34
CA ILE A 333 0.52 22.58 25.84
C ILE A 333 0.77 23.85 25.03
N CYS A 334 -0.18 24.24 24.18
CA CYS A 334 -0.08 25.47 23.40
C CYS A 334 -0.02 26.72 24.28
N ASP A 335 -0.80 26.74 25.36
CA ASP A 335 -0.86 27.83 26.33
C ASP A 335 0.41 27.87 27.19
N ASP A 336 0.93 26.71 27.61
CA ASP A 336 2.21 26.55 28.32
C ASP A 336 3.35 27.21 27.52
N PHE A 337 3.46 26.88 26.23
CA PHE A 337 4.47 27.48 25.35
C PHE A 337 4.18 28.94 25.05
N ARG A 338 2.92 29.34 24.80
CA ARG A 338 2.57 30.74 24.58
C ARG A 338 2.91 31.60 25.80
N SER A 339 2.79 31.05 27.00
CA SER A 339 3.13 31.77 28.24
C SER A 339 4.59 32.23 28.28
N LEU A 340 5.50 31.49 27.63
CA LEU A 340 6.92 31.86 27.54
C LEU A 340 7.13 33.18 26.80
N LEU A 341 6.33 33.46 25.76
CA LEU A 341 6.45 34.70 24.98
C LEU A 341 6.23 35.94 25.86
N ASN A 342 5.42 35.82 26.91
CA ASN A 342 5.10 36.91 27.83
C ASN A 342 6.17 37.12 28.93
N LEU A 343 7.19 36.27 28.99
CA LEU A 343 8.23 36.32 30.02
C LEU A 343 9.52 36.90 29.44
N SER A 344 9.64 38.22 29.48
CA SER A 344 10.81 38.92 28.92
C SER A 344 12.12 38.58 29.65
N GLU A 345 12.04 38.15 30.91
CA GLU A 345 13.19 37.85 31.78
C GLU A 345 13.99 36.62 31.31
N ILE A 346 13.34 35.72 30.57
CA ILE A 346 13.96 34.48 30.06
C ILE A 346 14.35 34.58 28.58
N SER A 347 14.12 35.73 27.95
CA SER A 347 14.45 35.93 26.53
C SER A 347 15.97 36.01 26.32
N ASP A 348 16.47 35.18 25.41
CA ASP A 348 17.88 35.14 25.00
C ASP A 348 18.10 35.76 23.61
N TYR A 349 17.03 36.29 23.02
CA TYR A 349 17.02 36.87 21.69
C TYR A 349 16.15 38.12 21.61
N LYS A 350 16.57 39.07 20.78
CA LYS A 350 15.85 40.33 20.58
C LYS A 350 15.59 40.55 19.10
N LEU A 351 14.32 40.73 18.75
CA LEU A 351 13.88 41.03 17.39
C LEU A 351 13.65 42.52 17.24
N GLN A 352 14.30 43.12 16.25
CA GLN A 352 14.10 44.52 15.91
C GLN A 352 12.81 44.69 15.09
N THR A 353 12.01 45.70 15.41
CA THR A 353 10.81 46.10 14.66
C THR A 353 10.81 47.60 14.39
N ILE A 354 9.83 48.10 13.61
CA ILE A 354 9.69 49.54 13.35
C ILE A 354 9.38 50.35 14.63
N GLU A 355 8.84 49.70 15.66
CA GLU A 355 8.42 50.30 16.95
C GLU A 355 9.39 49.96 18.10
N GLY A 356 10.54 49.34 17.80
CA GLY A 356 11.60 48.98 18.74
C GLY A 356 11.79 47.47 18.93
N GLU A 357 12.55 47.07 19.95
CA GLU A 357 12.88 45.66 20.20
C GLU A 357 11.73 44.87 20.86
N ILE A 358 11.62 43.58 20.53
CA ILE A 358 10.73 42.59 21.16
C ILE A 358 11.57 41.41 21.68
N PRO A 359 11.32 40.91 22.91
CA PRO A 359 11.96 39.70 23.42
C PRO A 359 11.46 38.45 22.68
N ALA A 360 12.37 37.52 22.40
CA ALA A 360 12.08 36.24 21.78
C ALA A 360 13.05 35.17 22.29
N HIS A 361 12.83 33.92 21.89
CA HIS A 361 13.67 32.80 22.27
C HIS A 361 14.35 32.21 21.04
N LYS A 362 15.67 32.23 21.00
CA LYS A 362 16.47 31.82 19.84
C LYS A 362 16.19 30.36 19.45
N PHE A 363 16.11 29.48 20.45
CA PHE A 363 15.79 28.07 20.23
C PHE A 363 14.41 27.89 19.56
N MET A 364 13.37 28.59 20.02
CA MET A 364 12.02 28.49 19.44
C MET A 364 12.00 28.92 17.97
N ILE A 365 12.71 29.99 17.64
CA ILE A 365 12.82 30.50 16.26
C ILE A 365 13.57 29.48 15.39
N ASN A 366 14.70 28.96 15.86
CA ASN A 366 15.48 27.96 15.13
C ASN A 366 14.69 26.66 14.91
N TRP A 367 14.01 26.19 15.95
CA TRP A 367 13.27 24.94 15.94
C TRP A 367 12.05 24.98 15.01
N ARG A 368 11.26 26.06 15.08
CA ARG A 368 9.98 26.12 14.38
C ARG A 368 10.10 26.65 12.95
N LEU A 369 10.99 27.60 12.68
CA LEU A 369 11.20 28.14 11.33
C LEU A 369 12.13 27.23 10.51
N SER A 370 13.41 27.19 10.87
CA SER A 370 14.47 26.37 10.26
C SER A 370 15.81 26.73 10.91
N SER A 371 16.76 25.81 11.01
CA SER A 371 18.15 26.13 11.37
C SER A 371 18.96 26.77 10.22
N ASP A 372 18.37 26.91 9.02
CA ASP A 372 19.00 27.55 7.86
C ASP A 372 19.25 29.05 8.13
N PRO A 373 20.52 29.51 8.12
CA PRO A 373 20.86 30.92 8.33
C PRO A 373 20.14 31.88 7.38
N LYS A 374 19.83 31.48 6.14
CA LYS A 374 19.13 32.34 5.18
C LYS A 374 17.68 32.59 5.57
N ILE A 375 17.01 31.57 6.11
CA ILE A 375 15.63 31.69 6.61
C ILE A 375 15.62 32.58 7.85
N GLN A 376 16.62 32.44 8.73
CA GLN A 376 16.78 33.26 9.93
C GLN A 376 17.05 34.73 9.60
N GLU A 377 17.99 35.01 8.70
CA GLU A 377 18.30 36.37 8.24
C GLU A 377 17.06 37.04 7.63
N LYS A 378 16.36 36.32 6.75
CA LYS A 378 15.15 36.84 6.10
C LYS A 378 14.00 37.05 7.09
N PHE A 379 13.87 36.20 8.11
CA PHE A 379 12.92 36.42 9.20
C PHE A 379 13.22 37.73 9.95
N CYS A 380 14.48 38.00 10.28
CA CYS A 380 14.90 39.25 10.92
C CYS A 380 14.60 40.48 10.02
N GLU A 381 14.96 40.42 8.73
CA GLU A 381 14.69 41.51 7.77
C GLU A 381 13.20 41.84 7.61
N ILE A 382 12.33 40.83 7.74
CA ILE A 382 10.88 41.03 7.70
C ILE A 382 10.40 41.66 9.01
N CYS A 383 10.86 41.16 10.16
CA CYS A 383 10.52 41.73 11.46
C CYS A 383 10.85 43.23 11.54
N GLU A 384 12.00 43.67 10.99
CA GLU A 384 12.41 45.08 10.95
C GLU A 384 11.43 46.00 10.20
N LYS A 385 10.59 45.43 9.33
CA LYS A 385 9.62 46.16 8.50
C LYS A 385 8.18 46.08 9.01
N LYS A 386 7.95 45.39 10.13
CA LYS A 386 6.61 45.15 10.71
C LYS A 386 6.47 45.88 12.05
N THR A 387 5.22 46.16 12.44
CA THR A 387 4.86 46.70 13.76
C THR A 387 5.14 45.69 14.86
N LYS A 388 5.18 46.14 16.12
CA LYS A 388 5.34 45.20 17.24
C LYS A 388 4.23 44.17 17.31
N ASN A 389 3.00 44.62 17.06
CA ASN A 389 1.82 43.77 17.08
C ASN A 389 1.88 42.68 16.00
N GLU A 390 2.26 43.03 14.77
CA GLU A 390 2.43 42.07 13.67
C GLU A 390 3.45 40.97 13.97
N VAL A 391 4.61 41.34 14.50
CA VAL A 391 5.64 40.37 14.88
C VAL A 391 5.15 39.52 16.06
N PHE A 392 4.51 40.13 17.05
CA PHE A 392 3.97 39.43 18.21
C PHE A 392 2.94 38.37 17.83
N MET A 393 2.01 38.69 16.93
CA MET A 393 0.97 37.75 16.47
C MET A 393 1.58 36.54 15.74
N PHE A 394 2.61 36.77 14.91
CA PHE A 394 3.34 35.66 14.30
C PHE A 394 4.12 34.82 15.31
N LEU A 395 4.73 35.45 16.33
CA LEU A 395 5.37 34.72 17.43
C LEU A 395 4.37 33.92 18.27
N GLU A 396 3.18 34.43 18.56
CA GLU A 396 2.14 33.67 19.25
C GLU A 396 1.76 32.39 18.48
N PHE A 397 1.64 32.49 17.15
CA PHE A 397 1.47 31.32 16.29
C PHE A 397 2.70 30.42 16.30
N LEU A 398 3.92 30.97 16.29
CA LEU A 398 5.14 30.17 16.31
C LEU A 398 5.25 29.32 17.58
N TYR A 399 4.88 29.89 18.73
CA TYR A 399 4.98 29.26 20.04
C TYR A 399 3.84 28.28 20.33
N SER A 400 2.64 28.58 19.85
CA SER A 400 1.47 27.72 20.11
C SER A 400 1.11 26.78 18.96
N GLY A 401 1.47 27.11 17.73
CA GLY A 401 0.97 26.43 16.52
C GLY A 401 -0.52 26.66 16.25
N ILE A 402 -1.20 27.48 17.05
CA ILE A 402 -2.60 27.84 16.88
C ILE A 402 -2.66 29.26 16.32
N PRO A 403 -3.19 29.47 15.09
CA PRO A 403 -3.31 30.81 14.54
C PRO A 403 -4.35 31.60 15.33
N THR A 404 -4.16 32.91 15.38
CA THR A 404 -5.18 33.79 15.97
C THR A 404 -6.40 33.78 15.04
N LYS A 405 -7.59 33.47 15.57
CA LYS A 405 -8.81 33.22 14.75
C LYS A 405 -9.19 34.35 13.77
N LYS A 406 -8.66 35.56 13.96
CA LYS A 406 -8.94 36.73 13.12
C LYS A 406 -7.93 36.91 11.99
N GLU A 407 -6.80 36.20 12.00
CA GLU A 407 -5.63 36.60 11.22
C GLU A 407 -4.89 35.44 10.55
N GLU A 408 -5.50 34.24 10.44
CA GLU A 408 -4.89 33.05 9.80
C GLU A 408 -4.14 33.35 8.48
N LYS A 409 -4.73 34.24 7.67
CA LYS A 409 -4.17 34.66 6.39
C LYS A 409 -2.91 35.51 6.53
N PHE A 410 -2.80 36.30 7.60
CA PHE A 410 -1.61 37.06 7.96
C PHE A 410 -0.45 36.13 8.32
N GLU A 411 -0.64 35.13 9.19
CA GLU A 411 0.48 34.24 9.55
C GLU A 411 0.94 33.39 8.35
N GLU A 412 0.01 32.95 7.50
CA GLU A 412 0.34 32.28 6.23
C GLU A 412 1.14 33.19 5.29
N ASN A 413 0.70 34.44 5.10
CA ASN A 413 1.42 35.41 4.27
C ASN A 413 2.80 35.73 4.85
N PHE A 414 2.92 35.87 6.17
CA PHE A 414 4.19 36.11 6.85
C PHE A 414 5.16 34.95 6.60
N ALA A 415 4.71 33.69 6.74
CA ALA A 415 5.53 32.52 6.45
C ALA A 415 5.99 32.47 4.99
N ASN A 416 5.11 32.84 4.05
CA ASN A 416 5.43 32.95 2.64
C ASN A 416 6.45 34.07 2.35
N GLU A 417 6.34 35.22 3.02
CA GLU A 417 7.31 36.32 2.93
C GLU A 417 8.71 35.84 3.36
N ILE A 418 8.82 35.04 4.44
CA ILE A 418 10.09 34.44 4.90
C ILE A 418 10.65 33.47 3.84
N GLY A 419 9.81 32.88 2.98
CA GLY A 419 10.22 31.94 1.94
C GLY A 419 10.19 30.48 2.39
N LEU A 420 9.32 30.17 3.35
CA LEU A 420 9.08 28.79 3.79
C LEU A 420 8.25 28.03 2.73
N PRO A 421 8.36 26.69 2.65
CA PRO A 421 7.55 25.87 1.76
C PRO A 421 6.04 26.10 1.96
N SER A 422 5.25 25.99 0.88
CA SER A 422 3.80 26.25 0.91
C SER A 422 3.02 25.36 1.89
N ASP A 423 3.56 24.19 2.22
CA ASP A 423 2.98 23.24 3.18
C ASP A 423 3.50 23.43 4.61
N TRP A 424 4.55 24.24 4.84
CA TRP A 424 5.11 24.48 6.17
C TRP A 424 4.05 25.00 7.14
N PHE A 425 3.28 26.01 6.72
CA PHE A 425 2.22 26.59 7.55
C PHE A 425 1.16 25.54 7.91
N LEU A 426 0.72 24.73 6.94
CA LEU A 426 -0.27 23.68 7.14
C LEU A 426 0.24 22.59 8.11
N ASN A 427 1.51 22.21 7.99
CA ASN A 427 2.16 21.25 8.87
C ASN A 427 2.22 21.77 10.32
N LYS A 428 2.58 23.04 10.49
CA LYS A 428 2.72 23.69 11.81
C LYS A 428 1.40 24.08 12.47
N LYS A 429 0.36 24.37 11.66
CA LYS A 429 -1.02 24.66 12.06
C LYS A 429 -1.82 23.41 12.46
N ASN A 430 -1.38 22.22 12.04
CA ASN A 430 -2.07 20.98 12.39
C ASN A 430 -2.34 20.91 13.90
N ARG A 431 -3.51 20.40 14.34
CA ARG A 431 -3.97 20.35 15.76
C ARG A 431 -3.07 19.56 16.72
N PHE A 432 -1.91 19.10 16.25
CA PHE A 432 -0.86 18.42 17.02
C PHE A 432 0.54 18.87 16.57
N GLY A 433 0.67 20.00 15.89
CA GLY A 433 1.93 20.47 15.30
C GLY A 433 3.00 20.64 16.36
N ILE A 434 2.69 21.33 17.47
CA ILE A 434 3.62 21.48 18.58
C ILE A 434 3.96 20.14 19.25
N LEU A 435 2.97 19.24 19.41
CA LEU A 435 3.18 17.93 20.02
C LEU A 435 4.09 17.03 19.15
N ASN A 436 3.87 17.02 17.84
CA ASN A 436 4.73 16.30 16.91
C ASN A 436 6.15 16.87 16.91
N ASP A 437 6.27 18.19 16.96
CA ASP A 437 7.57 18.82 17.06
C ASP A 437 8.27 18.43 18.38
N LEU A 438 7.55 18.33 19.50
CA LEU A 438 8.10 17.88 20.79
C LEU A 438 8.58 16.43 20.74
N ARG A 439 7.85 15.55 20.04
CA ARG A 439 8.32 14.17 19.81
C ARG A 439 9.62 14.15 19.03
N SER A 440 9.74 14.98 18.00
CA SER A 440 10.98 15.13 17.24
C SER A 440 12.11 15.66 18.12
N LEU A 441 11.86 16.67 18.97
CA LEU A 441 12.86 17.18 19.91
C LEU A 441 13.29 16.15 20.94
N PHE A 442 12.37 15.35 21.47
CA PHE A 442 12.73 14.33 22.46
C PHE A 442 13.74 13.32 21.91
N ALA A 443 13.60 12.98 20.63
CA ALA A 443 14.48 12.06 19.91
C ALA A 443 15.80 12.73 19.44
N ASP A 444 15.88 14.05 19.46
CA ASP A 444 17.08 14.80 19.05
C ASP A 444 18.03 14.98 20.24
N GLU A 445 19.12 14.22 20.23
CA GLU A 445 20.16 14.31 21.27
C GLU A 445 21.14 15.47 21.06
N GLU A 446 21.22 16.03 19.85
CA GLU A 446 22.19 17.08 19.50
C GLU A 446 21.72 18.46 19.97
N THR A 447 20.42 18.71 19.95
CA THR A 447 19.84 20.02 20.29
C THR A 447 19.58 20.24 21.78
N LYS A 448 19.77 19.22 22.62
CA LYS A 448 19.58 19.31 24.07
C LYS A 448 20.62 20.24 24.69
N ASP A 449 20.14 21.30 25.32
CA ASP A 449 20.95 22.43 25.80
C ASP A 449 21.22 22.41 27.31
N PHE A 450 20.68 21.42 28.03
CA PHE A 450 20.77 21.34 29.47
C PHE A 450 20.83 19.92 30.02
N THR A 451 21.45 19.74 31.19
CA THR A 451 21.56 18.46 31.88
C THR A 451 20.94 18.52 33.28
N LEU A 452 20.00 17.62 33.56
CA LEU A 452 19.53 17.35 34.92
C LEU A 452 20.42 16.28 35.55
N VAL A 453 20.85 16.50 36.80
CA VAL A 453 21.66 15.53 37.56
C VAL A 453 20.84 15.00 38.72
N CYS A 454 20.59 13.69 38.75
CA CYS A 454 19.85 13.00 39.80
C CYS A 454 20.60 11.72 40.16
N ASP A 455 20.87 11.48 41.46
CA ASP A 455 21.62 10.31 41.95
C ASP A 455 22.97 10.05 41.25
N ASN A 456 23.69 11.11 40.86
CA ASN A 456 24.93 11.08 40.05
C ASN A 456 24.75 10.60 38.60
N GLU A 457 23.52 10.44 38.13
CA GLU A 457 23.19 10.18 36.72
C GLU A 457 22.72 11.47 36.03
N GLU A 458 22.94 11.54 34.71
CA GLU A 458 22.69 12.73 33.90
C GLU A 458 21.56 12.47 32.88
N ILE A 459 20.57 13.36 32.83
CA ILE A 459 19.52 13.38 31.79
C ILE A 459 19.66 14.66 30.98
N LYS A 460 19.98 14.52 29.69
CA LYS A 460 19.97 15.66 28.77
C LYS A 460 18.55 16.04 28.39
N VAL A 461 18.26 17.34 28.37
CA VAL A 461 16.95 17.92 28.11
C VAL A 461 17.06 19.26 27.37
N HIS A 462 15.93 19.74 26.85
CA HIS A 462 15.72 21.09 26.38
C HIS A 462 15.16 21.94 27.51
N ARG A 463 15.91 22.93 27.97
CA ARG A 463 15.52 23.83 29.07
C ARG A 463 14.14 24.44 28.82
N LEU A 464 13.94 24.95 27.60
CA LEU A 464 12.69 25.59 27.17
C LEU A 464 11.45 24.69 27.28
N VAL A 465 11.59 23.38 27.01
CA VAL A 465 10.46 22.44 27.14
C VAL A 465 10.07 22.29 28.61
N LEU A 466 11.05 22.11 29.50
CA LEU A 466 10.77 21.98 30.94
C LEU A 466 10.24 23.30 31.53
N MET A 467 10.74 24.45 31.09
CA MET A 467 10.23 25.78 31.50
C MET A 467 8.78 26.02 31.08
N ALA A 468 8.41 25.58 29.87
CA ALA A 468 7.04 25.67 29.40
C ALA A 468 6.13 24.80 30.29
N ARG A 469 6.55 23.56 30.53
CA ARG A 469 5.70 22.50 31.09
C ARG A 469 5.73 22.38 32.62
N SER A 470 6.59 23.14 33.31
CA SER A 470 6.69 23.15 34.78
C SER A 470 7.13 24.51 35.32
N GLU A 471 6.32 25.09 36.20
CA GLU A 471 6.63 26.36 36.88
C GLU A 471 7.84 26.24 37.82
N LEU A 472 8.04 25.07 38.43
CA LEU A 472 9.22 24.82 39.26
C LEU A 472 10.49 24.89 38.42
N PHE A 473 10.57 24.13 37.32
CA PHE A 473 11.74 24.18 36.44
C PHE A 473 11.96 25.59 35.89
N ARG A 474 10.88 26.30 35.55
CA ARG A 474 10.95 27.72 35.18
C ARG A 474 11.60 28.57 36.27
N GLY A 475 11.18 28.46 37.53
CA GLY A 475 11.77 29.18 38.66
C GLY A 475 13.21 28.75 38.99
N MET A 476 13.52 27.45 38.84
CA MET A 476 14.87 26.94 39.01
C MET A 476 15.80 27.53 37.96
N PHE A 477 15.45 27.49 36.68
CA PHE A 477 16.30 28.03 35.62
C PHE A 477 16.43 29.55 35.66
N LEU A 478 15.45 30.27 36.22
CA LEU A 478 15.54 31.70 36.50
C LEU A 478 16.45 32.04 37.69
N SER A 479 16.57 31.15 38.68
CA SER A 479 17.40 31.37 39.87
C SER A 479 18.84 30.90 39.70
N VAL A 480 19.10 30.01 38.75
CA VAL A 480 20.46 29.57 38.36
C VAL A 480 21.12 30.66 37.52
N ASN A 481 21.79 31.60 38.20
CA ASN A 481 22.65 32.61 37.58
C ASN A 481 24.00 32.05 37.07
N ASP A 482 24.24 30.75 37.24
CA ASP A 482 25.53 30.14 36.92
C ASP A 482 25.61 29.72 35.45
N SER A 483 26.76 30.02 34.85
CA SER A 483 27.18 29.62 33.49
C SER A 483 27.22 28.10 33.23
N SER A 484 26.78 27.28 34.18
CA SER A 484 26.76 25.83 34.06
C SER A 484 25.45 25.36 33.41
N ASN A 485 25.55 24.60 32.31
CA ASN A 485 24.40 23.96 31.64
C ASN A 485 23.89 22.71 32.38
N LYS A 486 23.95 22.71 33.72
CA LYS A 486 23.53 21.59 34.56
C LYS A 486 22.89 22.05 35.86
N VAL A 487 21.89 21.31 36.33
CA VAL A 487 21.29 21.51 37.66
C VAL A 487 21.10 20.15 38.33
N SER A 488 21.36 20.09 39.64
CA SER A 488 20.98 18.92 40.43
C SER A 488 19.49 18.98 40.75
N ASP A 489 18.78 17.88 40.51
CA ASP A 489 17.41 17.72 40.99
C ASP A 489 17.45 17.34 42.48
N TYR A 490 16.71 18.10 43.29
CA TYR A 490 16.59 17.91 44.73
C TYR A 490 15.19 17.44 45.14
N SER A 491 14.38 16.96 44.18
CA SER A 491 13.05 16.40 44.42
C SER A 491 13.03 15.17 45.34
N GLY A 492 14.19 14.55 45.59
CA GLY A 492 14.32 13.32 46.37
C GLY A 492 13.78 12.08 45.64
N LYS A 493 13.64 12.17 44.32
CA LYS A 493 13.09 11.13 43.45
C LYS A 493 14.20 10.36 42.73
N THR A 494 13.90 9.11 42.38
CA THR A 494 14.85 8.27 41.64
C THR A 494 15.00 8.73 40.20
N ILE A 495 16.16 8.44 39.60
CA ILE A 495 16.39 8.71 38.18
C ILE A 495 15.29 8.13 37.27
N SER A 496 14.76 6.94 37.58
CA SER A 496 13.69 6.29 36.80
C SER A 496 12.40 7.12 36.79
N SER A 497 11.98 7.62 37.96
CA SER A 497 10.79 8.48 38.05
C SER A 497 11.00 9.82 37.33
N LEU A 498 12.21 10.38 37.41
CA LEU A 498 12.57 11.61 36.69
C LEU A 498 12.57 11.39 35.17
N GLN A 499 13.02 10.24 34.68
CA GLN A 499 12.94 9.88 33.26
C GLN A 499 11.50 9.79 32.77
N VAL A 500 10.59 9.23 33.57
CA VAL A 500 9.16 9.18 33.23
C VAL A 500 8.56 10.59 33.16
N LEU A 501 8.88 11.47 34.12
CA LEU A 501 8.43 12.88 34.10
C LEU A 501 8.99 13.65 32.92
N VAL A 502 10.29 13.50 32.64
CA VAL A 502 10.92 14.12 31.47
C VAL A 502 10.20 13.67 30.22
N LYS A 503 9.97 12.36 30.05
CA LYS A 503 9.22 11.82 28.90
C LYS A 503 7.80 12.39 28.82
N PHE A 504 7.11 12.55 29.95
CA PHE A 504 5.81 13.20 30.02
C PHE A 504 5.86 14.66 29.52
N PHE A 505 6.87 15.46 29.88
CA PHE A 505 6.96 16.84 29.41
C PHE A 505 7.05 16.99 27.88
N TYR A 506 7.64 16.01 27.19
CA TYR A 506 7.70 16.01 25.72
C TYR A 506 6.49 15.35 25.07
N LEU A 507 6.11 14.17 25.56
CA LEU A 507 5.15 13.30 24.87
C LEU A 507 3.72 13.49 25.36
N ASP A 508 3.56 14.16 26.50
CA ASP A 508 2.31 14.30 27.23
C ASP A 508 1.64 12.95 27.54
N GLN A 509 2.48 11.95 27.76
CA GLN A 509 2.09 10.56 27.97
C GLN A 509 2.98 9.93 29.03
N ILE A 510 2.36 9.17 29.93
CA ILE A 510 3.08 8.26 30.83
C ILE A 510 3.16 6.90 30.14
N ASP A 511 4.39 6.41 29.97
CA ASP A 511 4.63 5.08 29.40
C ASP A 511 4.42 4.02 30.49
N GLU A 512 3.31 3.30 30.38
CA GLU A 512 2.90 2.27 31.34
C GLU A 512 3.93 1.14 31.50
N GLN A 513 4.80 0.92 30.50
CA GLN A 513 5.86 -0.09 30.58
C GLN A 513 7.04 0.36 31.42
N MET A 514 7.17 1.67 31.67
CA MET A 514 8.25 2.25 32.48
C MET A 514 7.82 2.49 33.94
N VAL A 515 6.60 2.12 34.32
CA VAL A 515 6.02 2.43 35.62
C VAL A 515 5.68 1.15 36.38
N ASP A 516 6.13 1.07 37.63
CA ASP A 516 5.69 0.10 38.62
C ASP A 516 5.03 0.83 39.81
N SER A 517 4.63 0.09 40.85
CA SER A 517 4.00 0.67 42.04
C SER A 517 4.87 1.72 42.74
N ASP A 518 6.19 1.53 42.74
CA ASP A 518 7.13 2.38 43.46
C ASP A 518 7.37 3.67 42.68
N ILE A 519 7.54 3.57 41.36
CA ILE A 519 7.64 4.71 40.44
C ILE A 519 6.35 5.52 40.48
N LEU A 520 5.18 4.88 40.46
CA LEU A 520 3.91 5.58 40.49
C LEU A 520 3.70 6.36 41.80
N SER A 521 4.05 5.78 42.95
CA SER A 521 4.03 6.51 44.22
C SER A 521 5.00 7.70 44.21
N GLN A 522 6.18 7.53 43.62
CA GLN A 522 7.15 8.62 43.46
C GLN A 522 6.64 9.71 42.52
N LEU A 523 5.93 9.36 41.45
CA LEU A 523 5.30 10.31 40.52
C LEU A 523 4.18 11.11 41.17
N GLU A 524 3.41 10.50 42.07
CA GLU A 524 2.38 11.21 42.86
C GLU A 524 3.01 12.32 43.69
N ASP A 525 4.00 11.97 44.52
CA ASP A 525 4.74 12.94 45.32
C ASP A 525 5.46 13.99 44.46
N ALA A 526 5.99 13.57 43.31
CA ALA A 526 6.71 14.47 42.41
C ALA A 526 5.76 15.46 41.73
N SER A 527 4.51 15.07 41.47
CA SER A 527 3.53 15.94 40.85
C SER A 527 3.22 17.17 41.71
N ASP A 528 3.17 17.03 43.03
CA ASP A 528 3.11 18.14 43.99
C ASP A 528 4.33 19.05 43.87
N TYR A 529 5.53 18.46 43.89
CA TYR A 529 6.80 19.18 43.87
C TYR A 529 6.99 19.98 42.57
N TYR A 530 6.71 19.35 41.42
CA TYR A 530 6.80 19.96 40.10
C TYR A 530 5.59 20.81 39.72
N GLN A 531 4.62 20.94 40.63
CA GLN A 531 3.38 21.73 40.48
C GLN A 531 2.51 21.27 39.29
N LEU A 532 2.48 19.95 39.04
CA LEU A 532 1.72 19.32 37.96
C LEU A 532 0.28 19.01 38.34
N ASN A 533 -0.12 19.19 39.59
CA ASN A 533 -1.45 18.81 40.08
C ASN A 533 -2.60 19.60 39.46
N GLN A 534 -2.32 20.79 38.96
CA GLN A 534 -3.29 21.60 38.23
C GLN A 534 -3.29 21.28 36.73
N ASN A 535 -2.33 20.46 36.26
CA ASN A 535 -2.26 20.01 34.88
C ASN A 535 -3.22 18.84 34.67
N SER A 536 -4.39 19.15 34.12
CA SER A 536 -5.42 18.16 33.81
C SER A 536 -4.93 16.98 32.93
N SER A 537 -3.89 17.20 32.12
CA SER A 537 -3.30 16.13 31.30
C SER A 537 -2.49 15.15 32.15
N PHE A 538 -1.68 15.65 33.09
CA PHE A 538 -0.89 14.81 33.97
C PHE A 538 -1.79 13.94 34.86
N SER A 539 -2.79 14.53 35.51
CA SER A 539 -3.73 13.78 36.37
C SER A 539 -4.41 12.64 35.61
N PHE A 540 -4.79 12.86 34.35
CA PHE A 540 -5.39 11.84 33.51
C PHE A 540 -4.43 10.70 33.15
N GLU A 541 -3.22 11.02 32.70
CA GLU A 541 -2.21 10.00 32.38
C GLU A 541 -1.79 9.21 33.62
N PHE A 542 -1.74 9.86 34.77
CA PHE A 542 -1.45 9.24 36.06
C PHE A 542 -2.55 8.26 36.48
N GLU A 543 -3.82 8.66 36.41
CA GLU A 543 -4.98 7.76 36.63
C GLU A 543 -4.97 6.57 35.65
N ARG A 544 -4.57 6.79 34.39
CA ARG A 544 -4.47 5.73 33.38
C ARG A 544 -3.39 4.72 33.73
N ALA A 545 -2.20 5.18 34.11
CA ALA A 545 -1.11 4.32 34.55
C ALA A 545 -1.49 3.53 35.82
N GLN A 546 -2.18 4.17 36.77
CA GLN A 546 -2.76 3.51 37.95
C GLN A 546 -3.74 2.40 37.58
N ALA A 547 -4.63 2.66 36.62
CA ALA A 547 -5.60 1.66 36.16
C ALA A 547 -4.91 0.47 35.47
N TYR A 548 -3.88 0.74 34.65
CA TYR A 548 -3.11 -0.30 33.98
C TYR A 548 -2.42 -1.26 34.96
N LEU A 549 -1.81 -0.73 36.03
CA LEU A 549 -1.17 -1.53 37.08
C LEU A 549 -2.15 -2.30 37.99
N LYS A 550 -3.43 -1.91 38.03
CA LYS A 550 -4.47 -2.68 38.73
C LYS A 550 -4.97 -3.86 37.90
N LEU A 551 -4.82 -3.81 36.58
CA LEU A 551 -5.33 -4.79 35.63
C LEU A 551 -4.30 -5.86 35.24
N ASN A 552 -3.01 -5.56 35.39
CA ASN A 552 -1.88 -6.45 35.13
C ASN A 552 -1.13 -6.74 36.43
#